data_AF-A0A085LFX9-F1
#
_entry.id   AF-A0A085LFX9-F1
#
_cell.length_a   1.000
_cell.length_b   1.000
_cell.length_c   1.000
_cell.angle_alpha   90.00
_cell.angle_beta   90.00
_cell.angle_gamma   90.00
#
_symmetry.space_group_name_H-M   'P 1'
#
loop_
_entity.id
_entity.type
_entity.pdbx_description
1 polymer ?
#
loop_
_entity_poly.entity_id
_entity_poly.type
_entity_poly.pdbx_seq_one_letter_code
_entity_poly.pdbx_strand_id
1 'polypeptide(L)'
;MGAWHRARIDELTSPYGWMSMVSQDWLTGDEPLQVEGVPGTWSVQDDEVVYTPDGSGETVTLDGAPVTSPTPVSTGHKYSLVPAFYGDLRVETIRRTDATGRQIFGVRVRDPREAARKRLDDIETFPLDERWVLPARFTRTAEQASDYPTVERGVFEEQRVIGTVTFTLDGTEHTLLVAGRPDDDTGIERGNAHFTDTTSGKETYGNGRLVRIPDTERDGDTVVDLNRAFSFPCAFTNFVTCPLAPAQNRLPVAVTAGEKKPPLQIDRIQTFAQAS
;
A
#
# COMPACT_ATOMS: atom_id res chain seq x y z
N MET A 1 -1.48 8.80 -22.11
CA MET A 1 -1.59 8.89 -20.64
C MET A 1 -3.03 8.88 -20.12
N GLY A 2 -3.96 9.59 -20.78
CA GLY A 2 -5.28 9.90 -20.22
C GLY A 2 -6.17 8.73 -19.76
N ALA A 3 -6.17 7.57 -20.42
CA ALA A 3 -7.03 6.45 -19.97
C ALA A 3 -6.46 5.74 -18.73
N TRP A 4 -5.16 5.38 -18.76
CA TRP A 4 -4.49 4.74 -17.63
C TRP A 4 -4.46 5.64 -16.39
N HIS A 5 -4.10 6.91 -16.57
CA HIS A 5 -4.00 7.84 -15.45
C HIS A 5 -5.39 8.12 -14.85
N ARG A 6 -6.44 8.29 -15.67
CA ARG A 6 -7.82 8.39 -15.15
C ARG A 6 -8.22 7.15 -14.36
N ALA A 7 -7.98 5.96 -14.89
CA ALA A 7 -8.28 4.72 -14.16
C ALA A 7 -7.54 4.64 -12.81
N ARG A 8 -6.30 5.16 -12.75
CA ARG A 8 -5.54 5.28 -11.51
C ARG A 8 -6.18 6.27 -10.52
N ILE A 9 -6.65 7.42 -11.00
CA ILE A 9 -7.40 8.38 -10.17
C ILE A 9 -8.71 7.77 -9.67
N ASP A 10 -9.45 7.09 -10.54
CA ASP A 10 -10.70 6.41 -10.20
C ASP A 10 -10.47 5.31 -9.14
N GLU A 11 -9.38 4.54 -9.25
CA GLU A 11 -8.99 3.54 -8.25
C GLU A 11 -8.73 4.20 -6.88
N LEU A 12 -7.95 5.29 -6.85
CA LEU A 12 -7.63 6.03 -5.63
C LEU A 12 -8.88 6.59 -4.95
N THR A 13 -9.79 7.17 -5.73
CA THR A 13 -10.97 7.93 -5.28
C THR A 13 -12.27 7.13 -5.25
N SER A 14 -12.21 5.83 -5.56
CA SER A 14 -13.36 4.93 -5.38
C SER A 14 -13.85 4.95 -3.92
N PRO A 15 -15.14 4.62 -3.65
CA PRO A 15 -15.73 4.75 -2.31
C PRO A 15 -14.92 4.11 -1.18
N TYR A 16 -14.27 2.96 -1.42
CA TYR A 16 -13.38 2.35 -0.43
C TYR A 16 -11.93 2.28 -0.92
N GLY A 17 -11.59 3.09 -1.90
CA GLY A 17 -10.22 3.28 -2.40
C GLY A 17 -9.33 3.93 -1.36
N TRP A 18 -8.04 4.07 -1.66
CA TRP A 18 -7.06 4.59 -0.69
C TRP A 18 -7.38 5.98 -0.15
N MET A 19 -8.15 6.78 -0.89
CA MET A 19 -8.53 8.13 -0.48
C MET A 19 -9.64 8.17 0.56
N SER A 20 -10.37 7.08 0.75
CA SER A 20 -11.41 6.95 1.77
C SER A 20 -10.85 6.79 3.18
N MET A 21 -9.54 6.55 3.33
CA MET A 21 -8.92 6.30 4.63
C MET A 21 -9.03 7.53 5.55
N VAL A 22 -9.56 7.33 6.76
CA VAL A 22 -9.75 8.38 7.78
C VAL A 22 -9.02 8.11 9.09
N SER A 23 -8.69 6.85 9.39
CA SER A 23 -7.84 6.51 10.53
C SER A 23 -7.02 5.24 10.28
N GLN A 24 -5.91 5.13 11.00
CA GLN A 24 -5.17 3.90 11.21
C GLN A 24 -4.63 3.93 12.63
N ASP A 25 -5.05 2.95 13.42
CA ASP A 25 -4.80 2.89 14.85
C ASP A 25 -4.16 1.54 15.18
N TRP A 26 -3.05 1.56 15.91
CA TRP A 26 -2.31 0.35 16.25
C TRP A 26 -2.76 -0.26 17.57
N LEU A 27 -2.86 -1.58 17.61
CA LEU A 27 -3.21 -2.35 18.80
C LEU A 27 -1.93 -2.70 19.58
N THR A 28 -1.29 -1.68 20.16
CA THR A 28 0.03 -1.80 20.81
C THR A 28 -0.01 -1.97 22.33
N GLY A 29 -1.17 -1.85 22.96
CA GLY A 29 -1.34 -1.96 24.42
C GLY A 29 -2.19 -3.16 24.82
N ASP A 30 -2.17 -3.46 26.12
CA ASP A 30 -3.01 -4.51 26.72
C ASP A 30 -4.48 -4.08 26.83
N GLU A 31 -4.74 -2.78 26.79
CA GLU A 31 -6.09 -2.22 26.88
C GLU A 31 -6.80 -2.26 25.51
N PRO A 32 -8.10 -2.63 25.47
CA PRO A 32 -8.90 -2.55 24.26
C PRO A 32 -8.95 -1.13 23.68
N LEU A 33 -8.72 -1.03 22.38
CA LEU A 33 -8.76 0.22 21.63
C LEU A 33 -10.19 0.55 21.21
N GLN A 34 -10.69 1.72 21.58
CA GLN A 34 -11.88 2.30 20.95
C GLN A 34 -11.48 3.11 19.73
N VAL A 35 -12.10 2.83 18.59
CA VAL A 35 -11.84 3.55 17.33
C VAL A 35 -12.86 4.69 17.20
N GLU A 36 -12.39 5.90 16.88
CA GLU A 36 -13.27 7.06 16.77
C GLU A 36 -14.37 6.84 15.73
N GLY A 37 -15.62 7.11 16.11
CA GLY A 37 -16.79 6.98 15.24
C GLY A 37 -17.28 5.55 14.99
N VAL A 38 -16.67 4.53 15.63
CA VAL A 38 -17.08 3.12 15.53
C VAL A 38 -17.40 2.59 16.93
N PRO A 39 -18.58 1.99 17.17
CA PRO A 39 -18.96 1.47 18.49
C PRO A 39 -18.19 0.19 18.85
N GLY A 40 -18.02 -0.07 20.14
CA GLY A 40 -17.24 -1.20 20.64
C GLY A 40 -15.72 -0.96 20.67
N THR A 41 -14.98 -2.03 20.95
CA THR A 41 -13.52 -1.99 21.10
C THR A 41 -12.83 -3.10 20.32
N TRP A 42 -11.53 -2.93 20.10
CA TRP A 42 -10.66 -3.82 19.35
C TRP A 42 -9.45 -4.19 20.21
N SER A 43 -9.11 -5.46 20.29
CA SER A 43 -7.93 -5.94 21.00
C SER A 43 -7.26 -7.08 20.26
N VAL A 44 -6.06 -7.48 20.71
CA VAL A 44 -5.38 -8.68 20.22
C VAL A 44 -5.48 -9.76 21.29
N GLN A 45 -5.97 -10.93 20.94
CA GLN A 45 -6.07 -12.11 21.80
C GLN A 45 -5.52 -13.31 21.02
N ASP A 46 -4.53 -14.00 21.57
CA ASP A 46 -3.88 -15.16 20.91
C ASP A 46 -3.45 -14.90 19.45
N ASP A 47 -2.83 -13.74 19.20
CA ASP A 47 -2.43 -13.25 17.86
C ASP A 47 -3.58 -13.04 16.85
N GLU A 48 -4.82 -12.96 17.33
CA GLU A 48 -6.00 -12.61 16.54
C GLU A 48 -6.58 -11.27 16.97
N VAL A 49 -7.04 -10.46 16.01
CA VAL A 49 -7.76 -9.23 16.32
C VAL A 49 -9.19 -9.58 16.69
N VAL A 50 -9.65 -9.14 17.85
CA VAL A 50 -11.00 -9.39 18.37
C VAL A 50 -11.76 -8.08 18.48
N TYR A 51 -12.95 -8.04 17.89
CA TYR A 51 -13.93 -6.97 18.11
C TYR A 51 -14.85 -7.34 19.28
N THR A 52 -15.10 -6.39 20.19
CA THR A 52 -16.01 -6.55 21.33
C THR A 52 -17.07 -5.44 21.35
N PRO A 53 -18.37 -5.76 21.31
CA PRO A 53 -19.44 -4.77 21.50
C PRO A 53 -19.37 -4.09 22.87
N ASP A 54 -19.68 -2.80 22.94
CA ASP A 54 -19.68 -2.00 24.19
C ASP A 54 -21.01 -2.07 24.98
N GLY A 55 -22.01 -2.80 24.48
CA GLY A 55 -23.32 -2.94 25.11
C GLY A 55 -24.27 -1.76 24.89
N SER A 56 -23.91 -0.78 24.06
CA SER A 56 -24.78 0.35 23.67
C SER A 56 -25.99 -0.09 22.84
N GLY A 57 -25.91 -1.27 22.19
CA GLY A 57 -26.88 -1.77 21.22
C GLY A 57 -26.51 -1.45 19.77
N GLU A 58 -25.54 -0.55 19.55
CA GLU A 58 -24.93 -0.31 18.23
C GLU A 58 -23.70 -1.19 18.07
N THR A 59 -23.57 -1.90 16.95
CA THR A 59 -22.45 -2.80 16.71
C THR A 59 -22.00 -2.76 15.25
N VAL A 60 -20.76 -3.17 14.99
CA VAL A 60 -20.31 -3.41 13.62
C VAL A 60 -21.00 -4.67 13.06
N THR A 61 -21.09 -4.73 11.74
CA THR A 61 -21.49 -5.93 11.01
C THR A 61 -20.25 -6.62 10.44
N LEU A 62 -20.24 -7.95 10.46
CA LEU A 62 -19.28 -8.81 9.75
C LEU A 62 -20.08 -9.70 8.80
N ASP A 63 -19.69 -9.72 7.52
CA ASP A 63 -20.42 -10.46 6.47
C ASP A 63 -21.94 -10.15 6.45
N GLY A 64 -22.27 -8.88 6.70
CA GLY A 64 -23.66 -8.38 6.74
C GLY A 64 -24.44 -8.70 8.02
N ALA A 65 -23.87 -9.44 8.98
CA ALA A 65 -24.52 -9.78 10.24
C ALA A 65 -23.98 -8.92 11.41
N PRO A 66 -24.85 -8.39 12.30
CA PRO A 66 -24.40 -7.63 13.47
C PRO A 66 -23.64 -8.52 14.44
N VAL A 67 -22.52 -8.02 14.95
CA VAL A 67 -21.71 -8.73 15.93
C VAL A 67 -22.21 -8.43 17.34
N THR A 68 -22.66 -9.46 18.07
CA THR A 68 -23.30 -9.28 19.40
C THR A 68 -22.49 -9.85 20.57
N SER A 69 -21.32 -10.42 20.29
CA SER A 69 -20.39 -10.96 21.28
C SER A 69 -18.95 -10.77 20.79
N PRO A 70 -17.93 -10.88 21.67
CA PRO A 70 -16.54 -10.87 21.25
C PRO A 70 -16.31 -11.83 20.07
N THR A 71 -15.79 -11.31 18.96
CA THR A 71 -15.66 -12.06 17.70
C THR A 71 -14.32 -11.77 17.03
N PRO A 72 -13.56 -12.82 16.64
CA PRO A 72 -12.35 -12.65 15.85
C PRO A 72 -12.63 -12.01 14.49
N VAL A 73 -11.77 -11.09 14.07
CA VAL A 73 -11.84 -10.41 12.79
C VAL A 73 -10.58 -10.74 11.99
N SER A 74 -10.79 -11.34 10.82
CA SER A 74 -9.69 -11.77 9.94
C SER A 74 -8.74 -10.61 9.62
N THR A 75 -7.44 -10.82 9.75
CA THR A 75 -6.42 -9.86 9.32
C THR A 75 -5.88 -10.23 7.95
N GLY A 76 -5.41 -9.24 7.19
CA GLY A 76 -4.68 -9.51 5.95
C GLY A 76 -3.53 -8.53 5.72
N HIS A 77 -2.90 -8.68 4.55
CA HIS A 77 -1.71 -7.89 4.20
C HIS A 77 -2.08 -6.46 3.81
N LYS A 78 -3.08 -6.27 2.93
CA LYS A 78 -3.58 -4.94 2.59
C LYS A 78 -4.84 -4.56 3.38
N TYR A 79 -5.72 -5.54 3.59
CA TYR A 79 -7.04 -5.42 4.21
C TYR A 79 -7.43 -6.76 4.85
N SER A 80 -8.39 -6.74 5.76
CA SER A 80 -9.06 -7.92 6.30
C SER A 80 -9.77 -8.71 5.19
N LEU A 81 -9.76 -10.05 5.25
CA LEU A 81 -10.44 -10.90 4.27
C LEU A 81 -11.96 -10.66 4.27
N VAL A 82 -12.54 -10.47 5.45
CA VAL A 82 -13.92 -10.05 5.64
C VAL A 82 -13.90 -8.68 6.33
N PRO A 83 -14.24 -7.59 5.62
CA PRO A 83 -14.32 -6.26 6.24
C PRO A 83 -15.52 -6.17 7.20
N ALA A 84 -15.34 -5.42 8.28
CA ALA A 84 -16.43 -5.00 9.14
C ALA A 84 -17.05 -3.69 8.64
N PHE A 85 -18.32 -3.45 8.95
CA PHE A 85 -18.99 -2.19 8.61
C PHE A 85 -19.78 -1.61 9.78
N TYR A 86 -19.75 -0.29 9.93
CA TYR A 86 -20.66 0.47 10.78
C TYR A 86 -21.28 1.61 9.98
N GLY A 87 -22.58 1.50 9.68
CA GLY A 87 -23.20 2.34 8.65
C GLY A 87 -22.43 2.23 7.34
N ASP A 88 -22.00 3.36 6.78
CA ASP A 88 -21.19 3.42 5.55
C ASP A 88 -19.69 3.25 5.80
N LEU A 89 -19.23 3.27 7.05
CA LEU A 89 -17.82 3.12 7.40
C LEU A 89 -17.40 1.68 7.21
N ARG A 90 -16.30 1.46 6.48
CA ARG A 90 -15.64 0.16 6.37
C ARG A 90 -14.47 0.13 7.35
N VAL A 91 -14.44 -0.89 8.20
CA VAL A 91 -13.41 -1.10 9.20
C VAL A 91 -12.63 -2.36 8.82
N GLU A 92 -11.31 -2.22 8.72
CA GLU A 92 -10.40 -3.28 8.27
C GLU A 92 -9.31 -3.50 9.31
N THR A 93 -8.88 -4.74 9.46
CA THR A 93 -7.73 -5.07 10.29
C THR A 93 -6.53 -5.42 9.42
N ILE A 94 -5.35 -4.97 9.85
CA ILE A 94 -4.08 -5.19 9.14
C ILE A 94 -3.08 -5.88 10.05
N ARG A 95 -2.17 -6.63 9.43
CA ARG A 95 -1.02 -7.24 10.10
C ARG A 95 0.29 -6.74 9.51
N ARG A 96 1.24 -6.40 10.37
CA ARG A 96 2.61 -6.00 10.03
C ARG A 96 3.59 -6.67 11.00
N THR A 97 4.88 -6.41 10.83
CA THR A 97 5.91 -6.79 11.81
C THR A 97 6.56 -5.55 12.41
N ASP A 98 7.03 -5.66 13.66
CA ASP A 98 7.85 -4.63 14.29
C ASP A 98 9.36 -4.88 14.09
N ALA A 99 10.21 -3.99 14.59
CA ALA A 99 11.66 -4.09 14.48
C ALA A 99 12.28 -5.36 15.12
N THR A 100 11.52 -6.07 15.96
CA THR A 100 11.94 -7.33 16.60
C THR A 100 11.47 -8.57 15.82
N GLY A 101 10.69 -8.38 14.75
CA GLY A 101 10.06 -9.45 13.98
C GLY A 101 8.75 -9.96 14.59
N ARG A 102 8.25 -9.31 15.64
CA ARG A 102 6.96 -9.67 16.26
C ARG A 102 5.81 -9.15 15.39
N GLN A 103 4.73 -9.93 15.30
CA GLN A 103 3.52 -9.48 14.63
C GLN A 103 2.87 -8.33 15.40
N ILE A 104 2.43 -7.33 14.65
CA ILE A 104 1.68 -6.19 15.17
C ILE A 104 0.43 -6.00 14.32
N PHE A 105 -0.61 -5.49 14.96
CA PHE A 105 -1.94 -5.39 14.37
C PHE A 105 -2.44 -3.96 14.45
N GLY A 106 -3.24 -3.57 13.46
CA GLY A 106 -3.88 -2.27 13.44
C GLY A 106 -5.29 -2.34 12.88
N VAL A 107 -6.09 -1.36 13.24
CA VAL A 107 -7.44 -1.13 12.74
C VAL A 107 -7.43 0.09 11.84
N ARG A 108 -8.08 0.00 10.69
CA ARG A 108 -8.19 1.04 9.67
C ARG A 108 -9.65 1.36 9.44
N VAL A 109 -9.98 2.65 9.38
CA VAL A 109 -11.33 3.10 9.02
C VAL A 109 -11.31 3.79 7.68
N ARG A 110 -12.29 3.43 6.85
CA ARG A 110 -12.58 4.04 5.56
C ARG A 110 -13.96 4.67 5.58
N ASP A 111 -14.02 5.93 5.19
CA ASP A 111 -15.26 6.67 4.94
C ASP A 111 -15.39 6.97 3.44
N PRO A 112 -16.41 6.41 2.76
CA PRO A 112 -16.61 6.67 1.33
C PRO A 112 -16.96 8.12 1.01
N ARG A 113 -17.46 8.87 2.00
CA ARG A 113 -17.74 10.30 1.85
C ARG A 113 -16.44 11.11 1.78
N GLU A 114 -15.36 10.65 2.41
CA GLU A 114 -14.04 11.28 2.32
C GLU A 114 -13.39 11.06 0.95
N ALA A 115 -13.53 9.87 0.37
CA ALA A 115 -13.07 9.63 -1.00
C ALA A 115 -13.78 10.57 -1.99
N ALA A 116 -15.11 10.72 -1.88
CA ALA A 116 -15.90 11.59 -2.73
C ALA A 116 -15.55 13.09 -2.60
N ARG A 117 -15.00 13.51 -1.45
CA ARG A 117 -14.53 14.89 -1.22
C ARG A 117 -13.16 15.15 -1.82
N LYS A 118 -12.30 14.13 -1.93
CA LYS A 118 -10.94 14.29 -2.44
C LYS A 118 -10.94 14.37 -3.96
N ARG A 119 -10.48 15.51 -4.46
CA ARG A 119 -10.21 15.70 -5.89
C ARG A 119 -8.72 15.50 -6.13
N LEU A 120 -8.38 14.49 -6.92
CA LEU A 120 -7.00 14.18 -7.32
C LEU A 120 -6.75 14.53 -8.79
N ASP A 121 -7.50 15.49 -9.31
CA ASP A 121 -7.45 15.92 -10.71
C ASP A 121 -6.06 16.48 -11.12
N ASP A 122 -5.23 16.80 -10.12
CA ASP A 122 -3.94 17.48 -10.27
C ASP A 122 -2.73 16.60 -9.94
N ILE A 123 -2.85 15.27 -9.97
CA ILE A 123 -1.64 14.43 -9.96
C ILE A 123 -0.94 14.64 -11.29
N GLU A 124 0.01 15.57 -11.29
CA GLU A 124 0.78 15.88 -12.49
C GLU A 124 1.62 14.69 -12.92
N THR A 125 1.84 14.62 -14.22
CA THR A 125 2.70 13.64 -14.85
C THR A 125 3.70 14.33 -15.74
N PHE A 126 4.86 13.71 -15.94
CA PHE A 126 5.75 14.14 -17.02
C PHE A 126 5.09 13.92 -18.39
N PRO A 127 5.50 14.67 -19.43
CA PRO A 127 5.12 14.37 -20.81
C PRO A 127 5.50 12.93 -21.17
N LEU A 128 4.64 12.27 -21.95
CA LEU A 128 4.95 10.94 -22.48
C LEU A 128 6.12 11.02 -23.45
N ASP A 129 7.03 10.07 -23.33
CA ASP A 129 8.15 9.90 -24.24
C ASP A 129 8.43 8.41 -24.45
N GLU A 130 8.57 8.01 -25.72
CA GLU A 130 8.82 6.61 -26.10
C GLU A 130 10.15 6.09 -25.56
N ARG A 131 11.12 6.97 -25.27
CA ARG A 131 12.40 6.58 -24.64
C ARG A 131 12.21 5.89 -23.28
N TRP A 132 11.06 6.08 -22.64
CA TRP A 132 10.73 5.52 -21.33
C TRP A 132 9.98 4.18 -21.41
N VAL A 133 9.73 3.68 -22.62
CA VAL A 133 9.18 2.35 -22.88
C VAL A 133 10.34 1.43 -23.22
N LEU A 134 10.89 0.77 -22.21
CA LEU A 134 12.17 0.05 -22.31
C LEU A 134 11.91 -1.44 -22.51
N PRO A 135 12.39 -2.04 -23.62
CA PRO A 135 12.48 -3.48 -23.75
C PRO A 135 13.31 -4.04 -22.59
N ALA A 136 12.81 -5.11 -21.97
CA ALA A 136 13.39 -5.65 -20.76
C ALA A 136 13.31 -7.18 -20.75
N ARG A 137 14.09 -7.79 -19.87
CA ARG A 137 14.04 -9.23 -19.60
C ARG A 137 13.71 -9.46 -18.14
N PHE A 138 12.65 -10.22 -17.88
CA PHE A 138 12.34 -10.72 -16.54
C PHE A 138 13.05 -12.06 -16.32
N THR A 139 13.65 -12.21 -15.15
CA THR A 139 14.25 -13.47 -14.67
C THR A 139 13.61 -13.82 -13.34
N ARG A 140 12.87 -14.93 -13.32
CA ARG A 140 12.18 -15.42 -12.13
C ARG A 140 13.20 -16.07 -11.19
N THR A 141 13.03 -15.86 -9.90
CA THR A 141 13.84 -16.53 -8.86
C THR A 141 12.93 -17.35 -7.96
N ALA A 142 13.53 -18.16 -7.09
CA ALA A 142 12.80 -18.65 -5.92
C ALA A 142 12.24 -17.43 -5.16
N GLU A 143 10.98 -17.53 -4.72
CA GLU A 143 10.34 -16.46 -3.98
C GLU A 143 11.09 -16.21 -2.66
N GLN A 144 11.37 -14.95 -2.38
CA GLN A 144 12.02 -14.53 -1.14
C GLN A 144 11.11 -13.55 -0.42
N ALA A 145 10.55 -13.98 0.71
CA ALA A 145 9.87 -13.10 1.64
C ALA A 145 10.90 -12.36 2.49
N SER A 146 10.77 -11.05 2.60
CA SER A 146 11.60 -10.23 3.48
C SER A 146 10.80 -9.04 3.98
N ASP A 147 11.09 -8.65 5.22
CA ASP A 147 10.48 -7.48 5.84
C ASP A 147 11.19 -6.21 5.39
N TYR A 148 10.44 -5.32 4.75
CA TYR A 148 10.93 -4.02 4.32
C TYR A 148 10.47 -2.94 5.30
N PRO A 149 11.34 -1.98 5.66
CA PRO A 149 10.93 -0.84 6.47
C PRO A 149 9.84 -0.07 5.73
N THR A 150 8.89 0.50 6.47
CA THR A 150 7.81 1.31 5.91
C THR A 150 8.00 2.80 6.17
N VAL A 151 7.09 3.60 5.63
CA VAL A 151 6.96 5.02 5.96
C VAL A 151 6.54 5.29 7.43
N GLU A 152 6.10 4.26 8.16
CA GLU A 152 5.85 4.30 9.60
C GLU A 152 7.05 3.66 10.33
N ARG A 153 7.72 4.42 11.20
CA ARG A 153 8.97 4.00 11.83
C ARG A 153 8.72 2.83 12.77
N GLY A 154 9.59 1.82 12.69
CA GLY A 154 9.47 0.60 13.49
C GLY A 154 8.44 -0.39 12.97
N VAL A 155 7.70 -0.05 11.90
CA VAL A 155 6.75 -0.94 11.22
C VAL A 155 7.39 -1.43 9.93
N PHE A 156 7.31 -2.73 9.72
CA PHE A 156 7.84 -3.43 8.57
C PHE A 156 6.71 -4.16 7.83
N GLU A 157 6.83 -4.23 6.51
CA GLU A 157 5.91 -4.93 5.63
C GLU A 157 6.66 -6.03 4.88
N GLU A 158 6.18 -7.27 5.01
CA GLU A 158 6.65 -8.38 4.19
C GLU A 158 6.42 -8.06 2.71
N GLN A 159 7.49 -8.11 1.92
CA GLN A 159 7.44 -8.13 0.47
C GLN A 159 7.97 -9.46 -0.03
N ARG A 160 7.36 -9.97 -1.10
CA ARG A 160 7.76 -11.22 -1.76
C ARG A 160 8.45 -10.88 -3.07
N VAL A 161 9.78 -11.00 -3.09
CA VAL A 161 10.56 -10.83 -4.31
C VAL A 161 10.44 -12.09 -5.14
N ILE A 162 9.94 -11.94 -6.36
CA ILE A 162 9.68 -13.06 -7.29
C ILE A 162 10.73 -13.16 -8.41
N GLY A 163 11.60 -12.16 -8.54
CA GLY A 163 12.64 -12.13 -9.55
C GLY A 163 13.22 -10.75 -9.76
N THR A 164 13.88 -10.58 -10.91
CA THR A 164 14.45 -9.31 -11.35
C THR A 164 14.01 -8.94 -12.76
N VAL A 165 13.98 -7.66 -13.06
CA VAL A 165 13.82 -7.14 -14.42
C VAL A 165 15.06 -6.34 -14.81
N THR A 166 15.64 -6.68 -15.96
CA THR A 166 16.85 -6.06 -16.50
C THR A 166 16.51 -5.31 -17.78
N PHE A 167 16.99 -4.08 -17.92
CA PHE A 167 16.75 -3.22 -19.08
C PHE A 167 17.90 -2.24 -19.28
N THR A 168 18.02 -1.69 -20.50
CA THR A 168 19.03 -0.68 -20.81
C THR A 168 18.41 0.70 -20.84
N LEU A 169 18.96 1.64 -20.08
CA LEU A 169 18.58 3.05 -20.09
C LEU A 169 19.83 3.89 -20.37
N ASP A 170 19.77 4.76 -21.37
CA ASP A 170 20.88 5.62 -21.81
C ASP A 170 22.20 4.85 -22.03
N GLY A 171 22.09 3.65 -22.61
CA GLY A 171 23.23 2.78 -22.92
C GLY A 171 23.82 2.02 -21.73
N THR A 172 23.24 2.17 -20.52
CA THR A 172 23.67 1.45 -19.32
C THR A 172 22.62 0.41 -18.93
N GLU A 173 23.06 -0.80 -18.60
CA GLU A 173 22.17 -1.85 -18.09
C GLU A 173 21.83 -1.58 -16.63
N HIS A 174 20.55 -1.72 -16.30
CA HIS A 174 20.01 -1.61 -14.95
C HIS A 174 19.19 -2.84 -14.63
N THR A 175 19.17 -3.21 -13.34
CA THR A 175 18.36 -4.32 -12.84
C THR A 175 17.57 -3.86 -11.62
N LEU A 176 16.28 -4.18 -11.58
CA LEU A 176 15.41 -3.93 -10.44
C LEU A 176 14.86 -5.25 -9.90
N LEU A 177 14.79 -5.37 -8.58
CA LEU A 177 14.01 -6.39 -7.89
C LEU A 177 12.53 -6.18 -8.19
N VAL A 178 11.83 -7.28 -8.47
CA VAL A 178 10.39 -7.29 -8.74
C VAL A 178 9.71 -8.03 -7.60
N ALA A 179 8.80 -7.33 -6.91
CA ALA A 179 7.93 -7.90 -5.92
C ALA A 179 6.62 -8.37 -6.57
N GLY A 180 6.09 -9.50 -6.12
CA GLY A 180 4.84 -10.06 -6.61
C GLY A 180 4.15 -10.81 -5.48
N ARG A 181 2.83 -10.68 -5.43
CA ARG A 181 1.96 -11.50 -4.60
C ARG A 181 0.66 -11.72 -5.35
N PRO A 182 0.03 -12.89 -5.25
CA PRO A 182 -1.35 -13.08 -5.67
C PRO A 182 -2.24 -12.00 -5.06
N ASP A 183 -3.01 -11.33 -5.89
CA ASP A 183 -4.05 -10.43 -5.43
C ASP A 183 -5.09 -11.21 -4.61
N ASP A 184 -5.47 -10.71 -3.43
CA ASP A 184 -6.31 -11.48 -2.49
C ASP A 184 -7.73 -11.73 -3.07
N ASP A 185 -8.22 -10.88 -3.99
CA ASP A 185 -9.55 -11.01 -4.61
C ASP A 185 -9.54 -11.86 -5.88
N THR A 186 -8.55 -11.64 -6.75
CA THR A 186 -8.49 -12.28 -8.08
C THR A 186 -7.56 -13.50 -8.14
N GLY A 187 -6.67 -13.66 -7.16
CA GLY A 187 -5.61 -14.67 -7.14
C GLY A 187 -4.50 -14.44 -8.17
N ILE A 188 -4.56 -13.35 -8.96
CA ILE A 188 -3.59 -13.08 -10.03
C ILE A 188 -2.36 -12.40 -9.42
N GLU A 189 -1.19 -13.01 -9.58
CA GLU A 189 0.10 -12.39 -9.22
C GLU A 189 0.45 -11.32 -10.25
N ARG A 190 0.80 -10.12 -9.78
CA ARG A 190 1.28 -9.04 -10.64
C ARG A 190 2.61 -8.51 -10.13
N GLY A 191 3.63 -8.54 -10.98
CA GLY A 191 4.94 -7.99 -10.66
C GLY A 191 4.94 -6.47 -10.58
N ASN A 192 5.62 -5.93 -9.59
CA ASN A 192 5.88 -4.49 -9.46
C ASN A 192 7.33 -4.26 -9.05
N ALA A 193 7.98 -3.29 -9.68
CA ALA A 193 9.27 -2.78 -9.22
C ALA A 193 9.03 -1.45 -8.50
N HIS A 194 9.32 -1.41 -7.20
CA HIS A 194 9.38 -0.18 -6.42
C HIS A 194 10.78 0.40 -6.55
N PHE A 195 10.91 1.60 -7.12
CA PHE A 195 12.21 2.21 -7.35
C PHE A 195 12.28 3.66 -6.89
N THR A 196 13.51 4.11 -6.64
CA THR A 196 13.86 5.53 -6.50
C THR A 196 14.86 5.92 -7.58
N ASP A 197 14.92 7.21 -7.87
CA ASP A 197 15.83 7.77 -8.85
C ASP A 197 16.27 9.18 -8.42
N THR A 198 17.09 9.87 -9.22
CA THR A 198 17.63 11.17 -8.81
C THR A 198 16.61 12.32 -8.80
N THR A 199 15.40 12.10 -9.33
CA THR A 199 14.23 13.01 -9.24
C THR A 199 13.45 12.85 -7.93
N SER A 200 13.62 11.71 -7.22
CA SER A 200 12.88 11.40 -5.99
C SER A 200 13.13 12.45 -4.91
N GLY A 201 12.05 13.00 -4.35
CA GLY A 201 12.07 14.05 -3.34
C GLY A 201 12.26 15.47 -3.89
N LYS A 202 12.51 15.62 -5.18
CA LYS A 202 12.65 16.92 -5.87
C LYS A 202 11.41 17.20 -6.71
N GLU A 203 11.21 16.35 -7.72
CA GLU A 203 10.14 16.44 -8.71
C GLU A 203 9.13 15.30 -8.55
N THR A 204 9.57 14.14 -8.05
CA THR A 204 8.74 12.95 -7.82
C THR A 204 8.65 12.64 -6.33
N TYR A 205 7.72 11.78 -5.93
CA TYR A 205 7.52 11.43 -4.52
C TYR A 205 8.80 10.87 -3.88
N GLY A 206 9.10 11.31 -2.66
CA GLY A 206 10.39 11.04 -1.99
C GLY A 206 10.67 9.56 -1.71
N ASN A 207 9.63 8.79 -1.39
CA ASN A 207 9.78 7.36 -1.13
C ASN A 207 9.72 6.51 -2.41
N GLY A 208 9.83 7.13 -3.59
CA GLY A 208 9.88 6.44 -4.87
C GLY A 208 8.52 6.17 -5.50
N ARG A 209 8.56 5.39 -6.58
CA ARG A 209 7.41 5.07 -7.43
C ARG A 209 7.37 3.57 -7.75
N LEU A 210 6.20 3.09 -8.10
CA LEU A 210 5.98 1.75 -8.62
C LEU A 210 5.89 1.78 -10.13
N VAL A 211 6.49 0.80 -10.78
CA VAL A 211 6.19 0.44 -12.17
C VAL A 211 5.71 -1.02 -12.20
N ARG A 212 4.60 -1.26 -12.89
CA ARG A 212 4.06 -2.61 -13.10
C ARG A 212 4.91 -3.33 -14.13
N ILE A 213 5.28 -4.58 -13.83
CA ILE A 213 6.03 -5.45 -14.73
C ILE A 213 5.08 -6.54 -15.23
N PRO A 214 4.74 -6.56 -16.53
CA PRO A 214 3.90 -7.62 -17.10
C PRO A 214 4.70 -8.93 -17.28
N ASP A 215 3.96 -10.02 -17.52
CA ASP A 215 4.51 -11.31 -17.94
C ASP A 215 5.54 -11.94 -16.97
N THR A 216 5.30 -11.80 -15.66
CA THR A 216 6.21 -12.29 -14.60
C THR A 216 6.01 -13.75 -14.17
N GLU A 217 5.18 -14.50 -14.88
CA GLU A 217 4.88 -15.92 -14.58
C GLU A 217 6.07 -16.84 -14.87
N ARG A 218 6.98 -16.42 -15.76
CA ARG A 218 8.17 -17.17 -16.19
C ARG A 218 9.22 -16.22 -16.74
N ASP A 219 10.45 -16.71 -16.85
CA ASP A 219 11.52 -16.00 -17.56
C ASP A 219 11.10 -15.62 -18.97
N GLY A 220 11.45 -14.41 -19.40
CA GLY A 220 11.12 -13.96 -20.74
C GLY A 220 11.28 -12.47 -20.97
N ASP A 221 11.00 -12.09 -22.21
CA ASP A 221 10.94 -10.69 -22.61
C ASP A 221 9.72 -10.03 -21.99
N THR A 222 9.89 -8.77 -21.58
CA THR A 222 8.85 -7.93 -21.00
C THR A 222 9.14 -6.47 -21.34
N VAL A 223 8.42 -5.54 -20.71
CA VAL A 223 8.62 -4.11 -20.88
C VAL A 223 8.61 -3.40 -19.53
N VAL A 224 9.50 -2.44 -19.37
CA VAL A 224 9.44 -1.45 -18.29
C VAL A 224 8.94 -0.14 -18.89
N ASP A 225 7.67 0.19 -18.67
CA ASP A 225 7.07 1.46 -19.11
C ASP A 225 7.10 2.49 -17.97
N LEU A 226 8.20 3.26 -17.90
CA LEU A 226 8.39 4.29 -16.88
C LEU A 226 7.43 5.48 -17.06
N ASN A 227 6.78 5.65 -18.23
CA ASN A 227 5.70 6.62 -18.36
C ASN A 227 4.50 6.28 -17.48
N ARG A 228 4.37 5.01 -17.04
CA ARG A 228 3.31 4.55 -16.15
C ARG A 228 3.80 4.32 -14.73
N ALA A 229 4.95 4.89 -14.36
CA ALA A 229 5.38 4.89 -12.96
C ALA A 229 4.45 5.77 -12.12
N PHE A 230 4.02 5.29 -10.95
CA PHE A 230 3.04 5.96 -10.09
C PHE A 230 3.45 5.93 -8.62
N SER A 231 2.97 6.88 -7.83
CA SER A 231 3.24 6.97 -6.40
C SER A 231 2.35 6.02 -5.61
N PHE A 232 2.90 5.47 -4.51
CA PHE A 232 2.12 4.71 -3.54
C PHE A 232 1.04 5.58 -2.85
N PRO A 233 -0.01 4.96 -2.28
CA PRO A 233 -1.02 5.66 -1.48
C PRO A 233 -0.46 6.57 -0.37
N CYS A 234 0.70 6.24 0.21
CA CYS A 234 1.36 7.04 1.24
C CYS A 234 1.77 8.46 0.79
N ALA A 235 1.77 8.72 -0.52
CA ALA A 235 1.95 10.06 -1.07
C ALA A 235 0.71 10.94 -0.91
N PHE A 236 -0.45 10.36 -0.60
CA PHE A 236 -1.77 11.02 -0.60
C PHE A 236 -2.55 10.88 0.71
N THR A 237 -2.10 10.01 1.63
CA THR A 237 -2.69 9.88 2.97
C THR A 237 -1.66 9.45 4.02
N ASN A 238 -1.90 9.87 5.27
CA ASN A 238 -1.12 9.46 6.43
C ASN A 238 -1.49 8.08 6.96
N PHE A 239 -2.70 7.60 6.64
CA PHE A 239 -3.27 6.40 7.24
C PHE A 239 -2.84 5.10 6.54
N VAL A 240 -1.68 5.09 5.88
CA VAL A 240 -1.14 3.94 5.16
C VAL A 240 0.36 3.77 5.42
N THR A 241 0.76 2.51 5.52
CA THR A 241 2.09 2.03 5.90
C THR A 241 2.83 1.39 4.74
N CYS A 242 3.02 2.13 3.65
CA CYS A 242 3.70 1.60 2.46
C CYS A 242 5.18 1.26 2.73
N PRO A 243 5.72 0.18 2.14
CA PRO A 243 7.14 -0.15 2.22
C PRO A 243 7.99 0.93 1.55
N LEU A 244 9.25 1.02 1.96
CA LEU A 244 10.28 1.83 1.28
C LEU A 244 10.90 1.02 0.14
N ALA A 245 11.38 1.75 -0.88
CA ALA A 245 12.02 1.11 -2.03
C ALA A 245 13.27 0.33 -1.57
N PRO A 246 13.49 -0.90 -2.07
CA PRO A 246 14.73 -1.62 -1.83
C PRO A 246 15.93 -0.77 -2.23
N ALA A 247 17.02 -0.83 -1.47
CA ALA A 247 18.25 -0.10 -1.80
C ALA A 247 18.82 -0.49 -3.18
N GLN A 248 18.60 -1.74 -3.58
CA GLN A 248 18.95 -2.30 -4.89
C GLN A 248 18.15 -1.65 -6.03
N ASN A 249 16.95 -1.15 -5.75
CA ASN A 249 16.07 -0.52 -6.73
C ASN A 249 16.29 1.00 -6.79
N ARG A 250 17.54 1.44 -6.66
CA ARG A 250 17.91 2.85 -6.80
C ARG A 250 18.58 3.07 -8.16
N LEU A 251 17.88 3.74 -9.05
CA LEU A 251 18.43 4.15 -10.34
C LEU A 251 19.31 5.40 -10.15
N PRO A 252 20.56 5.41 -10.64
CA PRO A 252 21.47 6.54 -10.49
C PRO A 252 21.23 7.67 -11.51
N VAL A 253 20.12 7.63 -12.24
CA VAL A 253 19.76 8.58 -13.30
C VAL A 253 18.49 9.35 -12.96
N ALA A 254 18.17 10.40 -13.71
CA ALA A 254 16.92 11.13 -13.55
C ALA A 254 15.84 10.49 -14.41
N VAL A 255 14.74 10.04 -13.80
CA VAL A 255 13.59 9.46 -14.52
C VAL A 255 12.47 10.49 -14.59
N THR A 256 12.48 11.32 -15.63
CA THR A 256 11.46 12.35 -15.91
C THR A 256 10.29 11.76 -16.72
N ALA A 257 9.68 10.70 -16.19
CA ALA A 257 8.54 9.97 -16.75
C ALA A 257 7.55 9.63 -15.64
N GLY A 258 6.26 9.41 -15.92
CA GLY A 258 5.28 8.97 -14.90
C GLY A 258 4.78 10.10 -14.00
N GLU A 259 4.18 9.73 -12.86
CA GLU A 259 3.64 10.69 -11.88
C GLU A 259 4.76 11.50 -11.21
N LYS A 260 4.49 12.81 -11.05
CA LYS A 260 5.26 13.73 -10.21
C LYS A 260 4.82 13.61 -8.75
N LYS A 261 5.50 14.34 -7.86
CA LYS A 261 5.08 14.44 -6.46
C LYS A 261 3.69 15.09 -6.40
N PRO A 262 2.78 14.60 -5.55
CA PRO A 262 1.47 15.23 -5.38
C PRO A 262 1.60 16.68 -4.88
N PRO A 263 0.67 17.57 -5.25
CA PRO A 263 0.66 18.95 -4.73
C PRO A 263 0.30 19.01 -3.24
N LEU A 264 -0.35 17.96 -2.71
CA LEU A 264 -0.67 17.85 -1.30
C LEU A 264 0.60 17.55 -0.49
N GLN A 265 0.99 18.49 0.37
CA GLN A 265 2.00 18.22 1.39
C GLN A 265 1.35 17.47 2.55
N ILE A 266 1.86 16.28 2.83
CA ILE A 266 1.42 15.46 3.95
C ILE A 266 2.55 15.44 4.97
N ASP A 267 2.36 16.19 6.05
CA ASP A 267 3.24 16.09 7.20
C ASP A 267 2.94 14.77 7.90
N ARG A 268 3.90 13.85 7.79
CA ARG A 268 3.69 12.48 8.26
C ARG A 268 3.69 12.43 9.78
N ILE A 269 2.53 12.10 10.33
CA ILE A 269 2.37 11.79 11.75
C ILE A 269 2.70 10.32 11.93
N GLN A 270 3.60 10.03 12.87
CA GLN A 270 3.98 8.67 13.22
C GLN A 270 3.01 8.18 14.29
N THR A 271 2.30 7.11 13.98
CA THR A 271 1.22 6.57 14.82
C THR A 271 1.64 5.31 15.56
N PHE A 272 2.67 4.62 15.08
CA PHE A 272 3.25 3.49 15.79
C PHE A 272 4.24 4.05 16.81
N ALA A 273 3.78 4.18 18.06
CA ALA A 273 4.67 4.53 19.16
C ALA A 273 5.68 3.39 19.32
N GLN A 274 6.95 3.63 19.00
CA GLN A 274 8.00 2.75 19.49
C GLN A 274 7.96 2.87 21.00
N ALA A 275 7.55 1.81 21.68
CA ALA A 275 7.76 1.67 23.12
C ALA A 275 9.23 2.00 23.37
N SER A 276 9.45 3.14 24.03
CA SER A 276 10.77 3.63 24.43
C SER A 276 11.33 2.77 25.55
#